data_AF-A0A1H7SUR5-F1
#
_entry.id   AF-A0A1H7SUR5-F1
#
_cell.length_a   1.000
_cell.length_b   1.000
_cell.length_c   1.000
_cell.angle_alpha   90.00
_cell.angle_beta   90.00
_cell.angle_gamma   90.00
#
_symmetry.space_group_name_H-M   'P 1'
#
loop_
_entity.id
_entity.type
_entity.pdbx_description
1 polymer ?
#
loop_
_entity_poly.entity_id
_entity_poly.type
_entity_poly.pdbx_seq_one_letter_code
_entity_poly.pdbx_strand_id
1 'polypeptide(L)'
;MELEKTLRMNRLFSFYRPLLTKKQQEYMQLYYGDDYSLGEIADAFSVSRQAVYDNIKRSETILTDYEKKLHLVEDFEKKQKAVEDLSDYVKENYNEDSQLFDYIQAISLETMREE
;
A
#
# COMPACT_ATOMS: atom_id res chain seq x y z
N MET A 1 0.43 11.06 12.83
CA MET A 1 -0.94 10.69 13.24
C MET A 1 -1.95 10.63 12.10
N GLU A 2 -2.37 11.73 11.44
CA GLU A 2 -3.28 11.62 10.27
C GLU A 2 -2.56 11.17 8.99
N LEU A 3 -1.36 11.72 8.71
CA LEU A 3 -0.57 11.35 7.54
C LEU A 3 -0.18 9.86 7.54
N GLU A 4 0.30 9.34 8.67
CA GLU A 4 0.68 7.91 8.81
C GLU A 4 -0.51 6.97 8.57
N LYS A 5 -1.70 7.38 9.01
CA LYS A 5 -2.91 6.59 8.80
C LYS A 5 -3.34 6.59 7.34
N THR A 6 -3.21 7.73 6.65
CA THR A 6 -3.44 7.83 5.21
C THR A 6 -2.45 7.00 4.42
N LEU A 7 -1.16 7.07 4.75
CA LEU A 7 -0.11 6.28 4.10
C LEU A 7 -0.33 4.78 4.31
N ARG A 8 -0.66 4.37 5.53
CA ARG A 8 -1.01 2.98 5.83
C ARG A 8 -2.21 2.51 5.01
N MET A 9 -3.28 3.31 4.93
CA MET A 9 -4.46 2.94 4.16
C MET A 9 -4.16 2.85 2.66
N ASN A 10 -3.31 3.74 2.13
CA ASN A 10 -2.84 3.67 0.76
C ASN A 10 -2.12 2.35 0.46
N ARG A 11 -1.22 1.90 1.35
CA ARG A 11 -0.57 0.58 1.22
C ARG A 11 -1.56 -0.56 1.29
N LEU A 12 -2.48 -0.55 2.26
CA LEU A 12 -3.52 -1.58 2.33
C LEU A 12 -4.36 -1.61 1.06
N PHE A 13 -4.68 -0.45 0.49
CA PHE A 13 -5.44 -0.36 -0.73
C PHE A 13 -4.66 -0.92 -1.92
N SER A 14 -3.37 -0.64 -2.11
CA SER A 14 -2.60 -1.21 -3.23
C SER A 14 -2.60 -2.74 -3.20
N PHE A 15 -2.39 -3.34 -2.02
CA PHE A 15 -2.34 -4.80 -1.86
C PHE A 15 -3.71 -5.49 -1.98
N TYR A 16 -4.77 -4.88 -1.46
CA TYR A 16 -6.07 -5.54 -1.32
C TYR A 16 -7.18 -4.96 -2.21
N ARG A 17 -6.90 -3.95 -3.04
CA ARG A 17 -7.87 -3.34 -3.97
C ARG A 17 -8.69 -4.36 -4.76
N PRO A 18 -8.10 -5.43 -5.36
CA PRO A 18 -8.86 -6.39 -6.14
C PRO A 18 -9.94 -7.15 -5.36
N LEU A 19 -9.84 -7.20 -4.02
CA LEU A 19 -10.79 -7.89 -3.14
C LEU A 19 -12.02 -7.02 -2.79
N LEU A 20 -11.95 -5.72 -3.06
CA LEU A 20 -13.07 -4.80 -2.83
C LEU A 20 -14.08 -4.87 -3.97
N THR A 21 -15.33 -4.54 -3.68
CA THR A 21 -16.35 -4.35 -4.74
C THR A 21 -16.02 -3.13 -5.60
N LYS A 22 -16.48 -3.10 -6.86
CA LYS A 22 -16.21 -2.00 -7.80
C LYS A 22 -16.47 -0.60 -7.21
N LYS A 23 -17.61 -0.43 -6.52
CA LYS A 23 -17.99 0.86 -5.92
C LYS A 23 -17.06 1.27 -4.77
N GLN A 24 -16.61 0.31 -3.96
CA GLN A 24 -15.63 0.57 -2.90
C GLN A 24 -14.28 0.95 -3.50
N GLN A 25 -13.83 0.25 -4.56
CA GLN A 25 -12.60 0.58 -5.25
C GLN A 25 -12.64 1.99 -5.85
N GLU A 26 -13.73 2.37 -6.52
CA GLU A 26 -13.90 3.69 -7.13
C GLU A 26 -13.82 4.81 -6.08
N TYR A 27 -14.53 4.67 -4.96
CA TYR A 27 -14.53 5.71 -3.92
C TYR A 27 -13.17 5.81 -3.22
N MET A 28 -12.53 4.67 -2.95
CA MET A 28 -11.20 4.62 -2.35
C MET A 28 -10.13 5.19 -3.30
N GLN A 29 -10.19 4.88 -4.59
CA GLN A 29 -9.27 5.44 -5.60
C GLN A 29 -9.39 6.96 -5.66
N LEU A 30 -10.62 7.48 -5.77
CA LEU A 30 -10.82 8.93 -5.85
C LEU A 30 -10.33 9.64 -4.58
N TYR A 31 -10.58 9.06 -3.40
CA TYR A 31 -10.22 9.68 -2.13
C TYR A 31 -8.71 9.56 -1.80
N TYR A 32 -8.13 8.37 -1.95
CA TYR A 32 -6.75 8.09 -1.53
C TYR A 32 -5.70 8.19 -2.66
N GLY A 33 -6.11 7.97 -3.91
CA GLY A 33 -5.22 7.98 -5.07
C GLY A 33 -5.30 9.27 -5.88
N ASP A 34 -6.49 9.87 -5.99
CA ASP A 34 -6.72 11.06 -6.83
C ASP A 34 -6.96 12.35 -5.99
N ASP A 35 -6.86 12.27 -4.66
CA ASP A 35 -7.03 13.36 -3.69
C ASP A 35 -8.37 14.12 -3.75
N TYR A 36 -9.45 13.47 -4.19
CA TYR A 36 -10.80 14.05 -4.18
C TYR A 36 -11.32 14.15 -2.74
N SER A 37 -11.97 15.26 -2.44
CA SER A 37 -12.76 15.41 -1.21
C SER A 37 -14.04 14.56 -1.26
N LEU A 38 -14.59 14.25 -0.08
CA LEU A 38 -15.88 13.55 0.05
C LEU A 38 -17.03 14.29 -0.65
N GLY A 39 -16.95 15.62 -0.77
CA GLY A 39 -17.93 16.43 -1.47
C GLY A 39 -17.84 16.24 -2.98
N GLU A 40 -16.64 16.31 -3.54
CA GLU A 40 -16.41 16.10 -4.98
C GLU A 40 -16.83 14.70 -5.43
N ILE A 41 -16.57 13.68 -4.61
CA ILE A 41 -17.06 12.31 -4.88
C ILE A 41 -18.59 12.25 -4.78
N ALA A 42 -19.18 12.91 -3.79
CA ALA A 42 -20.63 12.91 -3.62
C ALA A 42 -21.34 13.55 -4.82
N ASP A 43 -20.83 14.68 -5.31
CA ASP A 43 -21.35 15.38 -6.47
C ASP A 43 -21.17 14.54 -7.75
N ALA A 44 -19.99 13.96 -7.97
CA ALA A 44 -19.68 13.13 -9.13
C ALA A 44 -20.60 11.90 -9.26
N PHE A 45 -21.03 11.32 -8.14
CA PHE A 45 -21.90 10.14 -8.11
C PHE A 45 -23.37 10.47 -7.78
N SER A 46 -23.73 11.74 -7.62
CA SER A 46 -25.07 12.18 -7.22
C SER A 46 -25.59 11.47 -5.96
N VAL A 47 -24.73 11.33 -4.95
CA VAL A 47 -25.04 10.72 -3.65
C VAL A 47 -24.80 11.72 -2.52
N SER A 48 -25.21 11.38 -1.28
CA SER A 48 -24.89 12.23 -0.14
C SER A 48 -23.41 12.09 0.27
N ARG A 49 -22.82 13.17 0.78
CA ARG A 49 -21.48 13.15 1.40
C ARG A 49 -21.37 12.08 2.50
N GLN A 50 -22.44 11.87 3.26
CA GLN A 50 -22.50 10.84 4.29
C GLN A 50 -22.40 9.43 3.70
N ALA A 51 -23.07 9.17 2.57
CA ALA A 51 -23.00 7.87 1.90
C ALA A 51 -21.58 7.55 1.39
N VAL A 52 -20.85 8.56 0.91
CA VAL A 52 -19.43 8.42 0.53
C VAL A 52 -18.58 8.12 1.76
N TYR A 53 -18.73 8.91 2.83
CA TYR A 53 -18.00 8.72 4.09
C TYR A 53 -18.18 7.31 4.66
N ASP A 54 -19.42 6.85 4.76
CA ASP A 54 -19.74 5.53 5.30
C ASP A 54 -19.16 4.41 4.45
N ASN A 55 -19.13 4.58 3.12
CA ASN A 55 -18.56 3.61 2.20
C ASN A 55 -17.03 3.51 2.36
N ILE A 56 -16.33 4.64 2.42
CA ILE A 56 -14.88 4.69 2.65
C ILE A 56 -14.56 4.06 4.00
N LYS A 57 -15.26 4.46 5.06
CA LYS A 57 -15.02 3.93 6.41
C LYS A 57 -15.22 2.41 6.51
N ARG A 58 -16.23 1.89 5.81
CA ARG A 58 -16.46 0.45 5.71
C ARG A 58 -15.34 -0.25 4.94
N SER A 59 -14.89 0.35 3.85
CA SER A 59 -13.79 -0.17 3.03
C SER A 59 -12.47 -0.21 3.81
N GLU A 60 -12.14 0.84 4.57
CA GLU A 60 -10.99 0.87 5.49
C GLU A 60 -11.01 -0.32 6.48
N THR A 61 -12.20 -0.62 7.02
CA THR A 61 -12.39 -1.72 7.97
C THR A 61 -12.12 -3.07 7.29
N ILE A 62 -12.68 -3.27 6.09
CA ILE A 62 -12.48 -4.48 5.29
C ILE A 62 -11.00 -4.69 4.97
N LEU A 63 -10.31 -3.65 4.51
CA LEU A 63 -8.87 -3.70 4.19
C LEU A 63 -8.03 -4.04 5.43
N THR A 64 -8.35 -3.43 6.57
CA THR A 64 -7.67 -3.72 7.83
C THR A 64 -7.90 -5.16 8.29
N ASP A 65 -9.11 -5.70 8.07
CA ASP A 65 -9.42 -7.08 8.43
C ASP A 65 -8.82 -8.11 7.47
N TYR A 66 -8.60 -7.75 6.20
CA TYR A 66 -7.76 -8.55 5.31
C TYR A 66 -6.32 -8.60 5.79
N GLU A 67 -5.73 -7.46 6.15
CA GLU A 67 -4.37 -7.42 6.67
C GLU A 67 -4.20 -8.27 7.93
N LYS A 68 -5.13 -8.18 8.89
CA LYS A 68 -5.08 -9.02 10.10
C LYS A 68 -5.11 -10.52 9.84
N LYS A 69 -5.57 -10.95 8.66
CA LYS A 69 -5.70 -12.37 8.28
C LYS A 69 -4.61 -12.83 7.35
N LEU A 70 -4.15 -11.95 6.47
CA LEU A 70 -3.26 -12.29 5.36
C LEU A 70 -1.84 -11.79 5.57
N HIS A 71 -1.65 -10.73 6.36
CA HIS A 71 -0.35 -10.15 6.71
C HIS A 71 0.52 -9.77 5.49
N LEU A 72 -0.08 -9.49 4.33
CA LEU A 72 0.70 -9.28 3.10
C LEU A 72 1.57 -8.03 3.18
N VAL A 73 1.03 -6.94 3.73
CA VAL A 73 1.80 -5.70 3.87
C VAL A 73 2.90 -5.88 4.92
N GLU A 74 2.58 -6.48 6.06
CA GLU A 74 3.56 -6.76 7.11
C GLU A 74 4.71 -7.66 6.60
N ASP A 75 4.39 -8.74 5.90
CA ASP A 75 5.40 -9.68 5.38
C ASP A 75 6.23 -9.04 4.27
N PHE A 76 5.62 -8.18 3.45
CA PHE A 76 6.32 -7.38 2.46
C PHE A 76 7.32 -6.42 3.10
N GLU A 77 6.90 -5.65 4.10
CA GLU A 77 7.76 -4.71 4.83
C GLU A 77 8.93 -5.42 5.52
N LYS A 78 8.70 -6.61 6.08
CA LYS A 78 9.77 -7.44 6.66
C LYS A 78 10.79 -7.87 5.62
N LYS A 79 10.34 -8.32 4.45
CA LYS A 79 11.23 -8.72 3.34
C LYS A 79 12.05 -7.53 2.85
N GLN A 80 11.39 -6.39 2.62
CA GLN A 80 12.06 -5.17 2.18
C GLN A 80 13.14 -4.73 3.18
N LYS A 81 12.82 -4.75 4.47
CA LYS A 81 13.79 -4.45 5.52
C LYS A 81 14.97 -5.42 5.55
N ALA A 82 14.72 -6.72 5.38
CA ALA A 82 15.80 -7.71 5.32
C ALA A 82 16.73 -7.49 4.11
N VAL A 83 16.19 -7.09 2.96
CA VAL A 83 16.98 -6.75 1.77
C VAL A 83 17.81 -5.47 1.98
N GLU A 84 17.23 -4.45 2.64
CA GLU A 84 17.96 -3.23 3.01
C GLU A 84 19.11 -3.52 3.97
N ASP A 85 18.83 -4.23 5.07
CA ASP A 85 19.83 -4.61 6.06
C ASP A 85 20.96 -5.45 5.41
N LEU A 86 20.62 -6.34 4.47
CA LEU A 86 21.61 -7.11 3.69
C LEU A 86 22.44 -6.22 2.75
N SER A 87 21.79 -5.28 2.05
CA SER A 87 22.46 -4.34 1.15
C SER A 87 23.50 -3.52 1.90
N ASP A 88 23.14 -3.01 3.08
CA ASP A 88 24.03 -2.20 3.90
C ASP A 88 25.20 -3.03 4.47
N TYR A 89 24.92 -4.26 4.92
CA TYR A 89 25.98 -5.18 5.35
C TYR A 89 27.00 -5.45 4.22
N VAL A 90 26.53 -5.67 2.98
CA VAL A 90 27.41 -5.91 1.83
C VAL A 90 28.20 -4.66 1.44
N LYS A 91 27.59 -3.46 1.48
CA LYS A 91 28.29 -2.19 1.28
C LYS A 91 29.45 -2.01 2.25
N GLU A 92 29.27 -2.40 3.50
CA GLU A 92 30.30 -2.23 4.53
C GLU A 92 31.40 -3.30 4.47
N ASN A 93 31.04 -4.55 4.17
CA ASN A 93 31.95 -5.70 4.34
C ASN A 93 32.51 -6.28 3.03
N TYR A 94 31.85 -6.04 1.89
CA TYR A 94 32.16 -6.64 0.58
C TYR A 94 32.09 -5.58 -0.54
N ASN A 95 32.63 -4.39 -0.29
CA ASN A 95 32.55 -3.24 -1.20
C ASN A 95 33.23 -3.42 -2.58
N GLU A 96 34.11 -4.41 -2.75
CA GLU A 96 34.77 -4.74 -4.02
C GLU A 96 34.06 -5.83 -4.82
N ASP A 97 33.05 -6.52 -4.25
CA ASP A 97 32.32 -7.60 -4.91
C ASP A 97 31.12 -7.07 -5.70
N SER A 98 31.39 -6.56 -6.91
CA SER A 98 30.37 -6.02 -7.81
C SER A 98 29.28 -7.04 -8.17
N GLN A 99 29.58 -8.34 -8.22
CA GLN A 99 28.58 -9.36 -8.57
C GLN A 99 27.56 -9.56 -7.44
N LEU A 100 28.02 -9.52 -6.19
CA LEU A 100 27.14 -9.60 -5.03
C LEU A 100 26.17 -8.42 -4.96
N PHE A 101 26.61 -7.21 -5.33
CA PHE A 101 25.73 -6.05 -5.47
C PHE A 101 24.67 -6.26 -6.53
N ASP A 102 25.04 -6.77 -7.70
CA ASP A 102 24.09 -7.02 -8.80
C ASP A 102 23.00 -8.02 -8.39
N TYR A 103 23.37 -9.09 -7.66
CA TYR A 103 22.40 -10.06 -7.15
C TYR A 103 21.44 -9.46 -6.11
N ILE A 104 21.94 -8.64 -5.19
CA ILE A 104 21.08 -7.96 -4.20
C ILE A 104 20.15 -6.97 -4.89
N GLN A 105 20.64 -6.24 -5.89
CA GLN A 105 19.83 -5.31 -6.66
C GLN A 105 18.73 -6.03 -7.45
N ALA A 106 19.02 -7.21 -8.02
CA ALA A 106 18.02 -8.04 -8.68
C ALA A 106 16.89 -8.47 -7.73
N ILE A 107 17.22 -8.90 -6.51
CA ILE A 107 16.23 -9.30 -5.49
C ILE A 107 15.36 -8.11 -5.05
N SER A 108 15.97 -6.93 -4.90
CA SER A 108 15.24 -5.71 -4.55
C SER A 108 14.24 -5.30 -5.65
N LEU A 109 14.62 -5.43 -6.92
CA LEU A 109 13.76 -5.10 -8.06
C LEU A 109 12.57 -6.05 -8.20
N GLU A 110 12.72 -7.33 -7.88
CA GLU A 110 11.60 -8.28 -7.84
C GLU A 110 10.61 -7.93 -6.73
N THR A 111 11.11 -7.51 -5.57
CA THR A 111 10.28 -7.11 -4.43
C THR A 111 9.43 -5.88 -4.77
N MET A 112 9.96 -4.88 -5.50
CA MET A 112 9.19 -3.68 -5.88
C MET A 112 8.10 -3.91 -6.94
N ARG A 113 8.10 -5.06 -7.63
CA ARG A 113 7.21 -5.33 -8.77
C ARG A 113 5.85 -5.90 -8.36
N GLU A 114 5.69 -6.27 -7.10
CA GLU A 114 4.45 -6.83 -6.54
C GLU A 114 3.47 -5.76 -6.00
N GLU A 115 3.86 -4.48 -6.01
CA GLU A 115 3.01 -3.30 -5.70
C GLU A 115 2.26 -2.76 -6.94
#